data_AF-A0A353IKW1-F1
#
_entry.id   AF-A0A353IKW1-F1
#
_cell.length_a   1.000
_cell.length_b   1.000
_cell.length_c   1.000
_cell.angle_alpha   90.00
_cell.angle_beta   90.00
_cell.angle_gamma   90.00
#
_symmetry.space_group_name_H-M   'P 1'
#
loop_
_entity.id
_entity.type
_entity.pdbx_description
1 polymer ?
#
loop_
_entity_poly.entity_id
_entity_poly.type
_entity_poly.pdbx_seq_one_letter_code
_entity_poly.pdbx_strand_id
1 'polypeptide(L)' 'GSPIRRPGKQRATLIGLGLNKMHKRRTLVDSPEVRGMVAKVSHLVRIVEDDAGA' A
#
# COMPACT_ATOMS: atom_id res chain seq x y z
N GLY A 1 11.25 -16.28 -18.50
CA GLY A 1 10.33 -15.18 -18.85
C GLY A 1 10.71 -13.94 -18.07
N SER A 2 11.23 -12.91 -18.73
CA SER A 2 11.82 -11.76 -18.04
C SER A 2 10.73 -10.91 -17.35
N PRO A 3 10.78 -10.70 -16.02
CA PRO A 3 9.77 -9.96 -15.24
C PRO A 3 9.71 -8.44 -15.51
N ILE A 4 10.40 -7.95 -16.54
CA ILE A 4 10.77 -6.55 -16.80
C ILE A 4 9.58 -5.57 -16.88
N ARG A 5 8.34 -6.04 -17.06
CA ARG A 5 7.13 -5.20 -17.01
C ARG A 5 6.04 -5.83 -16.15
N ARG A 6 6.22 -5.92 -14.83
CA ARG A 6 5.08 -6.21 -13.93
C ARG A 6 4.54 -4.97 -13.19
N PRO A 7 4.10 -3.88 -13.88
CA PRO A 7 3.32 -2.83 -13.23
C PRO A 7 2.01 -3.37 -12.65
N GLY A 8 1.50 -4.49 -13.18
CA GLY A 8 0.31 -5.16 -12.65
C GLY A 8 0.43 -5.62 -11.20
N LYS A 9 1.62 -6.02 -10.73
CA LYS A 9 1.80 -6.48 -9.33
C LYS A 9 1.67 -5.34 -8.34
N GLN A 10 2.34 -4.22 -8.61
CA GLN A 10 2.25 -3.02 -7.78
C GLN A 10 0.82 -2.48 -7.77
N ARG A 11 0.18 -2.42 -8.93
CA ARG A 11 -1.23 -2.03 -9.05
C ARG A 11 -2.15 -2.96 -8.26
N ALA A 12 -1.93 -4.28 -8.31
CA ALA A 12 -2.70 -5.24 -7.50
C ALA A 12 -2.51 -5.02 -6.00
N THR A 13 -1.28 -4.73 -5.55
CA THR A 13 -1.00 -4.38 -4.14
C THR A 13 -1.72 -3.09 -3.73
N LEU A 14 -1.66 -2.05 -4.55
CA LEU A 14 -2.38 -0.80 -4.30
C LEU A 14 -3.91 -1.02 -4.27
N ILE A 15 -4.46 -1.84 -5.18
CA ILE A 15 -5.88 -2.21 -5.16
C ILE A 15 -6.24 -2.97 -3.87
N GLY A 16 -5.42 -3.93 -3.45
CA GLY A 16 -5.63 -4.69 -2.21
C GLY A 16 -5.60 -3.82 -0.95
N LEU A 17 -4.72 -2.82 -0.92
CA LEU A 17 -4.70 -1.79 0.13
C LEU A 17 -5.85 -0.78 0.00
N GLY A 18 -6.60 -0.80 -1.11
CA GLY A 18 -7.68 0.14 -1.39
C GLY A 18 -7.20 1.51 -1.91
N LEU A 19 -5.95 1.63 -2.34
CA LEU A 19 -5.29 2.82 -2.86
C LEU A 19 -5.33 2.87 -4.40
N ASN A 20 -6.51 2.63 -4.97
CA ASN A 20 -6.72 2.52 -6.43
C ASN A 20 -6.83 3.87 -7.18
N LYS A 21 -6.76 4.99 -6.47
CA LYS A 21 -6.79 6.36 -7.00
C LYS A 21 -5.70 7.20 -6.32
N MET A 22 -5.18 8.19 -7.03
CA MET A 22 -4.20 9.13 -6.47
C MET A 22 -4.81 9.92 -5.30
N HIS A 23 -3.97 10.29 -4.33
CA HIS A 23 -4.33 11.06 -3.14
C HIS A 23 -5.42 10.45 -2.24
N LYS A 24 -5.74 9.17 -2.41
CA LYS A 24 -6.67 8.46 -1.52
C LYS A 24 -5.97 8.10 -0.20
N ARG A 25 -6.61 8.40 0.91
CA ARG A 25 -6.21 7.95 2.26
C ARG A 25 -7.13 6.83 2.73
N ARG A 26 -6.59 5.88 3.47
CA ARG A 26 -7.35 4.81 4.12
C ARG A 26 -6.63 4.38 5.39
N THR A 27 -7.38 4.23 6.46
CA THR A 27 -6.89 3.66 7.72
C THR A 27 -6.98 2.13 7.61
N LEU A 28 -5.88 1.45 7.94
CA LEU A 28 -5.76 -0.02 7.89
C LEU A 28 -5.32 -0.52 9.27
N VAL A 29 -5.70 -1.76 9.59
CA VAL A 29 -5.24 -2.42 10.81
C VAL A 29 -3.73 -2.62 10.74
N ASP A 30 -3.05 -2.38 11.85
CA ASP A 30 -1.63 -2.59 11.98
C ASP A 30 -1.31 -4.10 12.16
N SER A 31 -1.28 -4.81 11.04
CA SER A 31 -0.97 -6.24 10.98
C SER A 31 0.32 -6.51 10.20
N PRO A 32 1.05 -7.60 10.48
CA PRO A 32 2.27 -7.93 9.75
C PRO A 32 2.02 -8.13 8.25
N GLU A 33 0.84 -8.61 7.85
CA GLU A 33 0.44 -8.73 6.44
C GLU A 33 0.32 -7.36 5.77
N VAL A 34 -0.36 -6.40 6.43
CA VAL A 34 -0.52 -5.03 5.90
C VAL A 34 0.84 -4.34 5.81
N ARG A 35 1.68 -4.43 6.85
CA ARG A 35 3.06 -3.90 6.83
C ARG A 35 3.86 -4.50 5.67
N GLY A 36 3.78 -5.81 5.46
CA GLY A 36 4.45 -6.50 4.36
C GLY A 36 3.96 -6.06 2.98
N MET A 37 2.68 -5.75 2.82
CA MET A 37 2.12 -5.18 1.59
C MET A 37 2.61 -3.75 1.36
N VAL A 38 2.59 -2.91 2.40
CA VAL A 38 3.05 -1.51 2.32
C VAL A 38 4.54 -1.45 1.99
N ALA A 39 5.37 -2.32 2.57
CA ALA A 39 6.80 -2.39 2.29
C ALA A 39 7.11 -2.63 0.79
N LYS A 40 6.25 -3.39 0.08
CA LYS A 40 6.41 -3.66 -1.36
C LYS A 40 6.13 -2.44 -2.25
N VAL A 41 5.35 -1.48 -1.75
CA VAL A 41 4.93 -0.26 -2.47
C VAL A 41 5.32 1.02 -1.73
N SER A 42 6.33 0.95 -0.86
CA SER A 42 6.74 2.04 0.04
C SER A 42 7.10 3.34 -0.69
N HIS A 43 7.55 3.26 -1.94
CA HIS A 43 7.87 4.41 -2.79
C HIS A 43 6.62 5.07 -3.43
N LEU A 44 5.45 4.45 -3.34
CA LEU A 44 4.18 4.94 -3.92
C LEU A 44 3.21 5.46 -2.86
N VAL A 45 3.51 5.23 -1.58
CA VAL A 45 2.60 5.55 -0.47
C VAL A 45 3.34 6.28 0.63
N ARG A 46 2.60 7.03 1.44
CA ARG A 46 3.10 7.67 2.66
C ARG A 46 2.25 7.20 3.82
N ILE A 47 2.88 6.68 4.86
CA ILE A 47 2.22 6.35 6.13
C ILE A 47 2.02 7.66 6.90
N VAL A 48 0.83 7.85 7.43
CA VAL A 48 0.48 8.94 8.34
C VAL A 48 -0.12 8.26 9.55
N GLU A 49 0.41 8.55 10.74
CA GLU A 49 -0.17 8.11 11.99
C GLU A 49 -1.46 8.93 12.21
N ASP A 50 -2.60 8.26 12.39
CA ASP A 50 -3.80 8.92 12.90
C ASP A 50 -3.64 8.92 14.43
N ASP A 51 -3.44 10.09 15.02
CA ASP A 51 -3.36 10.33 16.48
C ASP A 51 -4.70 10.06 17.21
N ALA A 52 -5.52 9.12 16.74
CA ALA A 52 -6.73 8.68 17.43
C ALA A 52 -6.37 7.61 18.48
N GLY A 53 -5.62 8.03 19.49
CA GLY A 53 -5.15 7.15 20.56
C GLY A 53 -4.43 7.85 21.72
N ALA A 54 -4.71 9.15 21.95
CA ALA A 54 -4.32 9.87 23.15
C ALA A 54 -5.54 10.62 23.72
#